data_AF-A0A925KCL4-F1
#
_entry.id   AF-A0A925KCL4-F1
#
_cell.length_a   1.000
_cell.length_b   1.000
_cell.length_c   1.000
_cell.angle_alpha   90.00
_cell.angle_beta   90.00
_cell.angle_gamma   90.00
#
_symmetry.space_group_name_H-M   'P 1'
#
loop_
_entity.id
_entity.type
_entity.pdbx_description
1 polymer ?
#
loop_
_entity_poly.entity_id
_entity_poly.type
_entity_poly.pdbx_seq_one_letter_code
_entity_poly.pdbx_strand_id
1 'polypeptide(L)'
;MGRLRQTPRRVSGTSRRGFFKASGSAAAALVAAPMLSLAAERSSRAGLFQHGVASGDPLADRVILWTRVTPATPLSVLVVTYVVATDPGLTQVVFNGTTKTNPARDYTVKVDPAGLSPATTYYYRFFCNGETSPVGRTRTLPTGSAQRLRIGVASCSNHAYGYFNAYRRMAERADLDMVLHLGDYLYEYGPNVYGSVRTPEPPNEMVVLSDYRLRHAQYKRDTDLQELHRQHPVIAIWDDHEITNDSWVDGAQNHTEGAEGSWPERVNQGLQAYYEWMPVRIPDA
;
A
#
# COMPACT_ATOMS: atom_id res chain seq x y z
N MET A 1 15.58 -74.85 1.64
CA MET A 1 14.37 -74.51 2.41
C MET A 1 14.70 -73.44 3.45
N GLY A 2 14.01 -72.29 3.39
CA GLY A 2 13.82 -71.26 4.42
C GLY A 2 15.01 -70.75 5.25
N ARG A 3 15.72 -69.70 4.79
CA ARG A 3 16.55 -68.85 5.68
C ARG A 3 15.67 -67.78 6.35
N LEU A 4 15.72 -67.76 7.68
CA LEU A 4 15.06 -66.78 8.55
C LEU A 4 15.64 -65.38 8.31
N ARG A 5 14.74 -64.41 8.07
CA ARG A 5 15.05 -62.99 7.95
C ARG A 5 15.45 -62.43 9.32
N GLN A 6 16.69 -61.94 9.43
CA GLN A 6 17.07 -61.01 10.50
C GLN A 6 17.06 -59.60 9.94
N THR A 7 16.17 -58.76 10.48
CA THR A 7 16.06 -57.33 10.20
C THR A 7 17.17 -56.58 10.93
N PRO A 8 18.02 -55.78 10.26
CA PRO A 8 19.01 -54.95 10.95
C PRO A 8 18.36 -53.79 11.71
N ARG A 9 18.86 -53.54 12.93
CA ARG A 9 18.52 -52.42 13.81
C ARG A 9 18.73 -51.08 13.10
N ARG A 10 17.71 -50.20 13.14
CA ARG A 10 17.85 -48.77 12.79
C ARG A 10 18.73 -48.08 13.83
N VAL A 11 19.84 -47.50 13.36
CA VAL A 11 20.60 -46.49 14.11
C VAL A 11 19.79 -45.20 14.11
N SER A 12 19.45 -44.69 15.30
CA SER A 12 18.72 -43.43 15.46
C SER A 12 19.68 -42.25 15.28
N GLY A 13 19.73 -41.70 14.06
CA GLY A 13 20.31 -40.39 13.80
C GLY A 13 19.45 -39.28 14.42
N THR A 14 20.09 -38.28 15.01
CA THR A 14 19.46 -37.13 15.66
C THR A 14 18.67 -36.29 14.65
N SER A 15 17.38 -36.08 14.89
CA SER A 15 16.55 -35.17 14.09
C SER A 15 16.69 -33.73 14.60
N ARG A 16 16.44 -32.75 13.71
CA ARG A 16 16.57 -31.29 13.90
C ARG A 16 15.87 -30.69 15.14
N ARG A 17 15.08 -31.46 15.91
CA ARG A 17 14.48 -31.05 17.18
C ARG A 17 15.37 -31.27 18.42
N GLY A 18 16.54 -31.89 18.30
CA GLY A 18 17.49 -32.09 19.41
C GLY A 18 18.50 -30.95 19.63
N PHE A 19 18.66 -30.03 18.67
CA PHE A 19 19.74 -29.04 18.67
C PHE A 19 19.44 -27.76 19.47
N PHE A 20 18.18 -27.51 19.84
CA PHE A 20 17.76 -26.31 20.59
C PHE A 20 17.54 -26.54 22.10
N LYS A 21 18.00 -27.66 22.67
CA LYS A 21 17.83 -27.99 24.10
C LYS A 21 19.11 -28.05 24.94
N ALA A 22 20.26 -27.61 24.42
CA ALA A 22 21.51 -27.62 25.17
C ALA A 22 22.30 -26.32 25.01
N SER A 23 21.87 -25.27 25.70
CA SER A 23 22.69 -24.09 26.05
C SER A 23 21.97 -23.32 27.16
N GLY A 24 21.95 -23.90 28.36
CA GLY A 24 21.45 -23.24 29.56
C GLY A 24 22.32 -23.66 30.72
N SER A 25 23.19 -22.76 31.18
CA SER A 25 23.60 -22.53 32.58
C SER A 25 24.89 -21.70 32.64
N ALA A 26 24.77 -20.42 32.99
CA ALA A 26 25.75 -19.72 33.81
C ALA A 26 25.04 -18.55 34.50
N ALA A 27 24.92 -18.64 35.82
CA ALA A 27 24.34 -17.61 36.68
C ALA A 27 25.40 -16.57 37.04
N ALA A 28 25.05 -15.28 36.98
CA ALA A 28 25.71 -14.22 37.75
C ALA A 28 24.70 -13.11 38.08
N ALA A 29 24.87 -12.53 39.26
CA ALA A 29 23.85 -11.94 40.11
C ALA A 29 23.43 -10.47 39.80
N LEU A 30 22.21 -10.17 40.26
CA LEU A 30 21.53 -8.91 40.56
C LEU A 30 22.24 -7.56 40.26
N VAL A 31 21.61 -6.78 39.37
CA VAL A 31 21.30 -5.36 39.63
C VAL A 31 19.84 -5.15 39.26
N ALA A 32 18.96 -5.09 40.28
CA ALA A 32 17.57 -4.71 40.09
C ALA A 32 17.48 -3.19 39.91
N ALA A 33 17.69 -2.72 38.68
CA ALA A 33 17.22 -1.41 38.28
C ALA A 33 15.71 -1.51 38.01
N PRO A 34 14.89 -0.52 38.43
CA PRO A 34 13.49 -0.52 38.06
C PRO A 34 13.41 -0.28 36.55
N MET A 35 13.23 -1.36 35.78
CA MET A 35 12.68 -1.28 34.43
C MET A 35 11.20 -0.92 34.57
N LEU A 36 10.96 0.32 35.01
CA LEU A 36 9.66 0.97 34.93
C LEU A 36 9.38 1.19 33.45
N SER A 37 8.54 0.31 32.90
CA SER A 37 7.67 0.53 31.74
C SER A 37 8.20 1.44 30.63
N LEU A 38 9.03 0.88 29.73
CA LEU A 38 9.07 1.33 28.34
C LEU A 38 8.08 0.56 27.46
N ALA A 39 6.99 0.09 28.06
CA ALA A 39 5.87 -0.59 27.43
C ALA A 39 4.57 0.08 27.84
N ALA A 40 4.53 1.42 27.80
CA ALA A 40 3.31 2.19 28.04
C ALA A 40 3.39 3.62 27.46
N GLU A 41 3.94 3.78 26.24
CA GLU A 41 3.72 4.99 25.43
C GLU A 41 3.48 4.65 23.94
N ARG A 42 2.93 3.46 23.65
CA ARG A 42 2.30 3.20 22.34
C ARG A 42 0.84 3.69 22.33
N SER A 43 0.63 4.89 22.86
CA SER A 43 -0.46 5.76 22.43
C SER A 43 0.13 6.82 21.51
N SER A 44 0.90 6.38 20.51
CA SER A 44 1.53 7.29 19.54
C SER A 44 0.42 7.80 18.63
N ARG A 45 0.15 9.12 18.63
CA ARG A 45 -0.51 9.77 17.48
C ARG A 45 0.08 9.14 16.22
N ALA A 46 -0.75 8.51 15.39
CA ALA A 46 -0.27 7.99 14.12
C ALA A 46 0.40 9.16 13.40
N GLY A 47 1.69 9.03 13.07
CA GLY A 47 2.49 10.11 12.49
C GLY A 47 1.89 10.62 11.18
N LEU A 48 2.45 11.67 10.60
CA LEU A 48 1.85 12.34 9.42
C LEU A 48 1.55 11.39 8.25
N PHE A 49 2.32 10.33 8.07
CA PHE A 49 2.24 9.40 6.94
C PHE A 49 1.40 8.15 7.26
N GLN A 50 0.19 8.34 7.79
CA GLN A 50 -0.70 7.25 8.22
C GLN A 50 -1.12 6.28 7.10
N HIS A 51 -1.05 6.73 5.84
CA HIS A 51 -1.53 6.01 4.66
C HIS A 51 -0.38 5.40 3.84
N GLY A 52 0.82 5.36 4.42
CA GLY A 52 2.02 4.84 3.78
C GLY A 52 2.47 5.69 2.58
N VAL A 53 3.19 5.03 1.68
CA VAL A 53 3.68 5.60 0.41
C VAL A 53 3.32 4.65 -0.72
N ALA A 54 3.20 5.16 -1.94
CA ALA A 54 2.96 4.36 -3.13
C ALA A 54 3.75 4.89 -4.31
N SER A 55 4.00 4.03 -5.29
CA SER A 55 4.50 4.44 -6.60
C SER A 55 3.70 3.77 -7.71
N GLY A 56 3.68 4.36 -8.90
CA GLY A 56 2.86 3.84 -9.98
C GLY A 56 3.13 4.52 -11.32
N ASP A 57 2.46 4.02 -12.34
CA ASP A 57 2.63 4.41 -13.75
C ASP A 57 4.10 4.67 -14.13
N PRO A 58 4.98 3.67 -13.92
CA PRO A 58 6.38 3.81 -14.29
C PRO A 58 6.48 3.96 -15.81
N LEU A 59 7.34 4.87 -16.24
CA LEU A 59 7.87 4.93 -17.59
C LEU A 59 9.35 4.53 -17.55
N ALA A 60 10.03 4.62 -18.69
CA ALA A 60 11.44 4.29 -18.77
C ALA A 60 12.34 5.28 -18.00
N ASP A 61 11.91 6.55 -17.89
CA ASP A 61 12.72 7.64 -17.33
C ASP A 61 12.10 8.30 -16.08
N ARG A 62 10.95 7.83 -15.62
CA ARG A 62 10.19 8.46 -14.52
C ARG A 62 9.18 7.51 -13.90
N VAL A 63 8.68 7.87 -12.73
CA VAL A 63 7.65 7.09 -12.03
C VAL A 63 6.88 8.00 -11.07
N ILE A 64 5.57 7.80 -10.96
CA ILE A 64 4.76 8.55 -9.99
C ILE A 64 5.14 8.11 -8.58
N LEU A 65 5.39 9.07 -7.70
CA LEU A 65 5.51 8.86 -6.26
C LEU A 65 4.33 9.52 -5.56
N TRP A 66 3.74 8.81 -4.61
CA TRP A 66 2.53 9.20 -3.92
C TRP A 66 2.64 9.02 -2.40
N THR A 67 2.01 9.93 -1.67
CA THR A 67 1.70 9.79 -0.23
C THR A 67 0.51 10.66 0.13
N ARG A 68 -0.06 10.49 1.33
CA ARG A 68 -0.94 11.50 1.96
C ARG A 68 -0.37 11.96 3.27
N VAL A 69 -0.38 13.27 3.50
CA VAL A 69 0.00 13.87 4.78
C VAL A 69 -1.26 14.06 5.64
N THR A 70 -1.23 13.62 6.89
CA THR A 70 -2.38 13.67 7.81
C THR A 70 -2.08 14.69 8.92
N PRO A 71 -2.32 16.00 8.69
CA PRO A 71 -2.00 17.00 9.68
C PRO A 71 -2.93 16.90 10.90
N ALA A 72 -2.40 17.18 12.09
CA ALA A 72 -3.18 17.14 13.33
C ALA A 72 -4.29 18.22 13.36
N THR A 73 -4.08 19.34 12.68
CA THR A 73 -5.06 20.39 12.44
C THR A 73 -5.04 20.77 10.96
N PRO A 74 -6.18 21.12 10.34
CA PRO A 74 -6.18 21.56 8.95
C PRO A 74 -5.27 22.78 8.75
N LEU A 75 -4.40 22.71 7.74
CA LEU A 75 -3.49 23.78 7.34
C LEU A 75 -3.79 24.15 5.88
N SER A 76 -3.74 25.45 5.54
CA SER A 76 -4.05 25.90 4.19
C SER A 76 -3.08 25.35 3.14
N VAL A 77 -1.82 25.16 3.53
CA VAL A 77 -0.76 24.60 2.68
C VAL A 77 0.22 23.82 3.56
N LEU A 78 0.67 22.67 3.05
CA LEU A 78 1.79 21.90 3.58
C LEU A 78 2.89 21.81 2.53
N VAL A 79 4.13 22.02 2.94
CA VAL A 79 5.31 21.83 2.10
C VAL A 79 5.86 20.44 2.37
N VAL A 80 6.04 19.66 1.30
CA VAL A 80 6.53 18.28 1.37
C VAL A 80 7.78 18.18 0.52
N THR A 81 8.87 17.71 1.10
CA THR A 81 10.07 17.38 0.34
C THR A 81 10.14 15.88 0.11
N TYR A 82 10.85 15.47 -0.93
CA TYR A 82 11.04 14.06 -1.25
C TYR A 82 12.42 13.83 -1.86
N VAL A 83 12.91 12.60 -1.72
CA VAL A 83 14.17 12.14 -2.30
C VAL A 83 13.96 10.82 -3.03
N VAL A 84 14.79 10.57 -4.03
CA VAL A 84 14.93 9.30 -4.74
C VAL A 84 16.40 8.91 -4.73
N ALA A 85 16.70 7.67 -4.37
CA ALA A 85 18.04 7.13 -4.23
C ALA A 85 18.16 5.74 -4.88
N THR A 86 19.38 5.32 -5.18
CA THR A 86 19.67 3.99 -5.76
C THR A 86 19.83 2.90 -4.70
N ASP A 87 19.91 3.26 -3.42
CA ASP A 87 20.11 2.35 -2.29
C ASP A 87 19.01 2.49 -1.23
N PRO A 88 18.67 1.41 -0.49
CA PRO A 88 17.62 1.43 0.52
C PRO A 88 17.96 2.30 1.74
N GLY A 89 19.24 2.63 1.95
CA GLY A 89 19.69 3.54 3.00
C GLY A 89 19.48 5.01 2.68
N LEU A 90 19.07 5.35 1.45
CA LEU A 90 18.93 6.72 0.94
C LEU A 90 20.25 7.51 1.02
N THR A 91 21.39 6.85 0.82
CA THR A 91 22.72 7.47 0.88
C THR A 91 23.21 7.97 -0.48
N GLN A 92 22.72 7.38 -1.58
CA GLN A 92 23.03 7.72 -2.97
C GLN A 92 21.82 8.38 -3.63
N VAL A 93 21.53 9.61 -3.21
CA VAL A 93 20.40 10.40 -3.73
C VAL A 93 20.68 10.82 -5.18
N VAL A 94 19.77 10.48 -6.09
CA VAL A 94 19.82 10.86 -7.51
C VAL A 94 18.81 11.94 -7.87
N PHE A 95 17.79 12.13 -7.03
CA PHE A 95 16.78 13.17 -7.21
C PHE A 95 16.31 13.67 -5.84
N ASN A 96 16.07 14.97 -5.73
CA ASN A 96 15.34 15.54 -4.60
C ASN A 96 14.42 16.66 -5.11
N GLY A 97 13.31 16.87 -4.42
CA GLY A 97 12.34 17.88 -4.80
C GLY A 97 11.49 18.35 -3.64
N THR A 98 10.75 19.43 -3.90
CA THR A 98 9.78 20.01 -2.98
C THR A 98 8.46 20.20 -3.73
N THR A 99 7.35 19.94 -3.06
CA THR A 99 5.99 20.19 -3.55
C THR A 99 5.11 20.72 -2.45
N LYS A 100 3.88 21.11 -2.80
CA LYS A 100 2.87 21.60 -1.86
C LYS A 100 1.62 20.74 -1.97
N THR A 101 0.96 20.53 -0.83
CA THR A 101 -0.38 19.94 -0.77
C THR A 101 -1.27 20.74 0.18
N ASN A 102 -2.59 20.53 0.11
CA ASN A 102 -3.59 21.34 0.80
C ASN A 102 -4.91 20.56 0.97
N PRO A 103 -5.91 21.11 1.70
CA PRO A 103 -7.18 20.42 1.92
C PRO A 103 -7.98 20.15 0.65
N ALA A 104 -7.80 20.95 -0.42
CA ALA A 104 -8.60 20.83 -1.64
C ALA A 104 -8.36 19.49 -2.38
N ARG A 105 -7.19 18.87 -2.18
CA ARG A 105 -6.83 17.53 -2.68
C ARG A 105 -6.62 16.51 -1.56
N ASP A 106 -7.24 16.76 -0.42
CA ASP A 106 -7.14 15.94 0.78
C ASP A 106 -5.70 15.66 1.24
N TYR A 107 -4.83 16.66 1.10
CA TYR A 107 -3.41 16.57 1.48
C TYR A 107 -2.63 15.42 0.81
N THR A 108 -3.14 14.91 -0.31
CA THR A 108 -2.43 13.93 -1.14
C THR A 108 -1.28 14.63 -1.88
N VAL A 109 -0.19 13.90 -2.03
CA VAL A 109 1.02 14.34 -2.74
C VAL A 109 1.21 13.37 -3.88
N LYS A 110 1.38 13.92 -5.09
CA LYS A 110 1.70 13.17 -6.30
C LYS A 110 2.76 13.93 -7.06
N VAL A 111 3.91 13.30 -7.28
CA VAL A 111 5.06 13.89 -7.99
C VAL A 111 5.58 12.91 -9.02
N ASP A 112 6.21 13.45 -10.06
CA ASP A 112 6.68 12.69 -11.21
C ASP A 112 8.17 12.98 -11.50
N PRO A 113 9.10 12.52 -10.66
CA PRO A 113 10.53 12.72 -10.89
C PRO A 113 10.96 12.02 -12.19
N ALA A 114 11.46 12.82 -13.13
CA ALA A 114 11.99 12.37 -14.41
C ALA A 114 13.53 12.31 -14.45
N GLY A 115 14.08 11.82 -15.56
CA GLY A 115 15.52 11.67 -15.76
C GLY A 115 16.12 10.45 -15.05
N LEU A 116 15.29 9.49 -14.64
CA LEU A 116 15.71 8.23 -14.06
C LEU A 116 16.25 7.28 -15.13
N SER A 117 17.11 6.35 -14.73
CA SER A 117 17.62 5.31 -15.62
C SER A 117 16.55 4.25 -15.87
N PRO A 118 16.42 3.71 -17.10
CA PRO A 118 15.52 2.59 -17.40
C PRO A 118 15.84 1.33 -16.62
N ALA A 119 14.83 0.45 -16.44
CA ALA A 119 14.93 -0.86 -15.80
C ALA A 119 15.63 -0.86 -14.42
N THR A 120 15.54 0.26 -13.70
CA THR A 120 16.31 0.50 -12.49
C THR A 120 15.39 0.53 -11.27
N THR A 121 15.82 -0.15 -10.21
CA THR A 121 15.14 -0.10 -8.91
C THR A 121 15.60 1.14 -8.15
N TYR A 122 14.66 1.90 -7.63
CA TYR A 122 14.91 3.09 -6.82
C TYR A 122 14.21 2.98 -5.47
N TYR A 123 14.69 3.77 -4.52
CA TYR A 123 14.09 3.93 -3.20
C TYR A 123 13.75 5.40 -2.98
N TYR A 124 12.65 5.68 -2.29
CA TYR A 124 12.16 7.05 -2.11
C TYR A 124 11.54 7.25 -0.74
N ARG A 125 11.48 8.51 -0.31
CA ARG A 125 10.88 8.92 0.97
C ARG A 125 10.40 10.37 0.89
N PHE A 126 9.34 10.67 1.64
CA PHE A 126 8.81 12.00 1.85
C PHE A 126 9.13 12.53 3.25
N PHE A 127 9.19 13.87 3.37
CA PHE A 127 9.42 14.60 4.60
C PHE A 127 8.42 15.74 4.70
N CYS A 128 7.85 15.94 5.89
CA CYS A 128 6.95 17.05 6.17
C CYS A 128 7.01 17.39 7.66
N ASN A 129 7.17 18.66 8.02
CA ASN A 129 7.17 19.15 9.41
C ASN A 129 8.05 18.34 10.39
N GLY A 130 9.24 17.92 9.95
CA GLY A 130 10.18 17.15 10.77
C GLY A 130 9.89 15.65 10.87
N GLU A 131 8.79 15.15 10.29
CA GLU A 131 8.49 13.72 10.20
C GLU A 131 8.89 13.13 8.85
N THR A 132 9.09 11.81 8.83
CA THR A 132 9.50 11.06 7.64
C THR A 132 8.52 9.93 7.32
N SER A 133 8.27 9.69 6.04
CA SER A 133 7.50 8.53 5.58
C SER A 133 8.32 7.23 5.69
N PRO A 134 7.66 6.06 5.60
CA PRO A 134 8.36 4.83 5.23
C PRO A 134 9.17 4.99 3.95
N VAL A 135 10.24 4.20 3.80
CA VAL A 135 10.98 4.12 2.53
C VAL A 135 10.21 3.22 1.56
N GLY A 136 9.79 3.80 0.44
CA GLY A 136 9.22 3.06 -0.67
C GLY A 136 10.31 2.55 -1.62
N ARG A 137 10.02 1.46 -2.32
CA ARG A 137 10.77 0.90 -3.44
C ARG A 137 9.92 1.04 -4.69
N THR A 138 10.56 1.37 -5.80
CA THR A 138 9.92 1.48 -7.10
C THR A 138 10.86 0.99 -8.21
N ARG A 139 10.36 0.92 -9.44
CA ARG A 139 11.13 0.46 -10.60
C ARG A 139 10.66 1.15 -11.88
N THR A 140 11.60 1.67 -12.67
CA THR A 140 11.33 2.20 -14.00
C THR A 140 11.21 1.08 -15.03
N LEU A 141 10.50 1.33 -16.13
CA LEU A 141 10.37 0.38 -17.23
C LEU A 141 11.68 0.27 -18.03
N PRO A 142 11.94 -0.87 -18.71
CA PRO A 142 13.03 -0.96 -19.67
C PRO A 142 12.75 -0.13 -20.93
N THR A 143 13.80 0.23 -21.66
CA THR A 143 13.70 0.64 -23.06
C THR A 143 13.88 -0.57 -23.97
N GLY A 144 13.09 -0.65 -25.05
CA GLY A 144 13.18 -1.78 -25.99
C GLY A 144 12.63 -3.10 -25.45
N SER A 145 13.28 -4.21 -25.82
CA SER A 145 12.82 -5.57 -25.47
C SER A 145 13.24 -5.97 -24.06
N ALA A 146 12.29 -6.48 -23.26
CA ALA A 146 12.59 -7.08 -21.97
C ALA A 146 12.88 -8.58 -22.14
N GLN A 147 14.00 -9.06 -21.60
CA GLN A 147 14.29 -10.51 -21.56
C GLN A 147 13.33 -11.27 -20.64
N ARG A 148 12.75 -10.56 -19.66
CA ARG A 148 11.84 -11.09 -18.66
C ARG A 148 10.95 -9.98 -18.11
N LEU A 149 9.72 -10.34 -17.78
CA LEU A 149 8.80 -9.52 -17.01
C LEU A 149 8.06 -10.40 -15.99
N ARG A 150 7.94 -9.94 -14.74
CA ARG A 150 7.10 -10.56 -13.71
C ARG A 150 6.10 -9.55 -13.16
N ILE A 151 4.83 -9.87 -13.29
CA ILE A 151 3.73 -9.00 -12.88
C ILE A 151 2.91 -9.74 -11.82
N GLY A 152 2.62 -9.07 -10.70
CA GLY A 152 1.51 -9.47 -9.83
C GLY A 152 0.21 -8.88 -10.34
N VAL A 153 -0.87 -9.65 -10.42
CA VAL A 153 -2.18 -9.17 -10.89
C VAL A 153 -3.18 -9.26 -9.76
N ALA A 154 -3.96 -8.20 -9.57
CA ALA A 154 -5.01 -8.10 -8.56
C ALA A 154 -6.23 -7.35 -9.10
N SER A 155 -7.39 -7.66 -8.55
CA SER A 155 -8.64 -6.89 -8.63
C SER A 155 -9.53 -7.28 -7.45
N CYS A 156 -10.66 -6.60 -7.32
CA CYS A 156 -11.77 -7.01 -6.44
C CYS A 156 -11.35 -7.16 -4.98
N SER A 157 -10.73 -6.12 -4.42
CA SER A 157 -10.21 -6.15 -3.05
C SER A 157 -11.20 -5.68 -2.00
N ASN A 158 -12.40 -6.25 -1.94
CA ASN A 158 -13.41 -5.80 -0.99
C ASN A 158 -12.95 -5.95 0.48
N HIS A 159 -12.73 -4.81 1.13
CA HIS A 159 -12.29 -4.74 2.52
C HIS A 159 -13.29 -5.40 3.48
N ALA A 160 -14.59 -5.29 3.24
CA ALA A 160 -15.62 -5.86 4.10
C ALA A 160 -15.73 -7.39 4.00
N TYR A 161 -15.16 -8.04 2.97
CA TYR A 161 -15.20 -9.50 2.80
C TYR A 161 -14.09 -10.26 3.51
N GLY A 162 -12.96 -9.62 3.81
CA GLY A 162 -11.85 -10.31 4.46
C GLY A 162 -10.57 -9.51 4.47
N TYR A 163 -9.51 -10.12 4.99
CA TYR A 163 -8.21 -9.48 5.16
C TYR A 163 -7.33 -9.61 3.91
N PHE A 164 -6.46 -8.62 3.72
CA PHE A 164 -5.59 -8.46 2.55
C PHE A 164 -4.33 -9.34 2.54
N ASN A 165 -4.46 -10.58 2.99
CA ASN A 165 -3.37 -11.56 3.04
C ASN A 165 -2.70 -11.78 1.67
N ALA A 166 -3.45 -11.68 0.57
CA ALA A 166 -2.91 -11.79 -0.79
C ALA A 166 -1.93 -10.65 -1.11
N TYR A 167 -2.24 -9.41 -0.69
CA TYR A 167 -1.34 -8.27 -0.84
C TYR A 167 -0.05 -8.45 -0.05
N ARG A 168 -0.11 -9.00 1.17
CA ARG A 168 1.09 -9.39 1.92
C ARG A 168 1.98 -10.36 1.13
N ARG A 169 1.40 -11.40 0.53
CA ARG A 169 2.16 -12.38 -0.27
C ARG A 169 2.78 -11.76 -1.52
N MET A 170 2.11 -10.82 -2.16
CA MET A 170 2.68 -10.08 -3.29
C MET A 170 3.81 -9.15 -2.83
N ALA A 171 3.66 -8.50 -1.68
CA ALA A 171 4.69 -7.61 -1.15
C ALA A 171 5.98 -8.36 -0.75
N GLU A 172 5.85 -9.60 -0.27
CA GLU A 172 6.99 -10.51 0.03
C GLU A 172 7.79 -10.92 -1.24
N ARG A 173 7.26 -10.67 -2.45
CA ARG A 173 7.87 -11.06 -3.73
C ARG A 173 8.69 -9.92 -4.33
N ALA A 174 9.88 -9.69 -3.79
CA ALA A 174 10.83 -8.70 -4.31
C ALA A 174 11.28 -8.94 -5.78
N ASP A 175 10.98 -10.11 -6.34
CA ASP A 175 11.25 -10.44 -7.74
C ASP A 175 10.19 -9.95 -8.73
N LEU A 176 9.06 -9.39 -8.26
CA LEU A 176 8.10 -8.71 -9.14
C LEU A 176 8.67 -7.38 -9.66
N ASP A 177 8.41 -7.10 -10.93
CA ASP A 177 8.78 -5.85 -11.57
C ASP A 177 7.73 -4.75 -11.32
N MET A 178 6.46 -5.15 -11.23
CA MET A 178 5.31 -4.27 -10.97
C MET A 178 4.08 -5.09 -10.53
N VAL A 179 3.05 -4.38 -10.10
CA VAL A 179 1.70 -4.92 -9.86
C VAL A 179 0.72 -4.24 -10.81
N LEU A 180 -0.17 -5.03 -11.41
CA LEU A 180 -1.30 -4.56 -12.22
C LEU A 180 -2.57 -4.72 -11.39
N HIS A 181 -3.28 -3.61 -11.15
CA HIS A 181 -4.59 -3.61 -10.51
C HIS A 181 -5.68 -3.32 -11.54
N LEU A 182 -6.60 -4.26 -11.71
CA LEU A 182 -7.61 -4.28 -12.77
C LEU A 182 -8.99 -3.81 -12.26
N GLY A 183 -9.03 -2.76 -11.45
CA GLY A 183 -10.27 -2.23 -10.88
C GLY A 183 -10.78 -2.95 -9.63
N ASP A 184 -11.85 -2.39 -9.06
CA ASP A 184 -12.39 -2.74 -7.75
C ASP A 184 -11.33 -2.68 -6.64
N TYR A 185 -10.50 -1.64 -6.70
CA TYR A 185 -9.55 -1.32 -5.65
C TYR A 185 -10.27 -1.10 -4.32
N LEU A 186 -11.45 -0.50 -4.39
CA LEU A 186 -12.39 -0.33 -3.28
C LEU A 186 -13.81 -0.66 -3.72
N TYR A 187 -14.71 -0.70 -2.73
CA TYR A 187 -16.15 -0.91 -2.92
C TYR A 187 -16.88 0.22 -2.19
N GLU A 188 -18.03 0.64 -2.70
CA GLU A 188 -18.85 1.79 -2.29
C GLU A 188 -19.84 1.50 -1.17
N TYR A 189 -20.24 0.24 -1.01
CA TYR A 189 -21.32 -0.16 -0.12
C TYR A 189 -21.16 0.25 1.35
N GLY A 190 -22.31 0.39 2.03
CA GLY A 190 -22.39 0.49 3.48
C GLY A 190 -22.23 -0.86 4.20
N PRO A 191 -22.23 -0.84 5.55
CA PRO A 191 -22.06 -2.04 6.37
C PRO A 191 -23.12 -3.12 6.10
N ASN A 192 -22.68 -4.38 6.04
CA ASN A 192 -23.53 -5.57 5.88
C ASN A 192 -24.35 -5.63 4.57
N VAL A 193 -24.07 -4.76 3.60
CA VAL A 193 -24.68 -4.83 2.26
C VAL A 193 -23.89 -5.79 1.37
N TYR A 194 -22.57 -5.59 1.27
CA TYR A 194 -21.69 -6.44 0.48
C TYR A 194 -20.41 -6.78 1.28
N GLY A 195 -20.55 -7.76 2.17
CA GLY A 195 -19.53 -8.16 3.14
C GLY A 195 -19.81 -7.64 4.55
N SER A 196 -19.33 -8.38 5.55
CA SER A 196 -19.63 -8.10 6.97
C SER A 196 -18.47 -8.42 7.93
N VAL A 197 -17.28 -8.75 7.41
CA VAL A 197 -16.10 -9.11 8.22
C VAL A 197 -15.44 -7.87 8.80
N ARG A 198 -15.44 -6.76 8.06
CA ARG A 198 -14.88 -5.47 8.48
C ARG A 198 -15.85 -4.35 8.13
N THR A 199 -16.06 -3.41 9.04
CA THR A 199 -16.99 -2.29 8.83
C THR A 199 -16.40 -1.29 7.83
N PRO A 200 -17.10 -0.94 6.73
CA PRO A 200 -16.67 0.12 5.83
C PRO A 200 -16.62 1.49 6.51
N GLU A 201 -15.70 2.33 6.08
CA GLU A 201 -15.59 3.74 6.50
C GLU A 201 -15.70 4.62 5.24
N PRO A 202 -16.67 5.54 5.16
CA PRO A 202 -17.75 5.76 6.14
C PRO A 202 -18.73 4.58 6.22
N PRO A 203 -19.53 4.46 7.30
CA PRO A 203 -20.49 3.37 7.49
C PRO A 203 -21.81 3.60 6.71
N ASN A 204 -21.71 4.05 5.47
CA ASN A 204 -22.79 4.25 4.52
C ASN A 204 -22.27 4.01 3.10
N GLU A 205 -23.16 4.09 2.12
CA GLU A 205 -22.81 4.09 0.71
C GLU A 205 -22.03 5.37 0.34
N MET A 206 -20.99 5.23 -0.49
CA MET A 206 -20.23 6.37 -0.98
C MET A 206 -21.01 7.13 -2.05
N VAL A 207 -21.32 8.40 -1.79
CA VAL A 207 -22.04 9.25 -2.75
C VAL A 207 -21.32 10.57 -2.97
N VAL A 208 -20.81 11.20 -1.91
CA VAL A 208 -20.12 12.49 -1.99
C VAL A 208 -18.60 12.34 -1.85
N LEU A 209 -17.83 13.35 -2.27
CA LEU A 209 -16.36 13.31 -2.27
C LEU A 209 -15.72 12.85 -0.96
N SER A 210 -16.27 13.31 0.16
CA SER A 210 -15.76 12.95 1.49
C SER A 210 -15.89 11.45 1.78
N ASP A 211 -16.91 10.80 1.24
CA ASP A 211 -17.13 9.37 1.42
C ASP A 211 -16.06 8.58 0.67
N TYR A 212 -15.86 8.90 -0.62
CA TYR A 212 -14.82 8.29 -1.45
C TYR A 212 -13.42 8.48 -0.87
N ARG A 213 -13.08 9.69 -0.43
CA ARG A 213 -11.80 9.97 0.23
C ARG A 213 -11.62 9.14 1.50
N LEU A 214 -12.66 9.04 2.33
CA LEU A 214 -12.58 8.27 3.57
C LEU A 214 -12.47 6.76 3.31
N ARG A 215 -13.12 6.25 2.26
CA ARG A 215 -12.97 4.84 1.83
C ARG A 215 -11.59 4.54 1.29
N HIS A 216 -11.05 5.39 0.42
CA HIS A 216 -9.64 5.27 0.00
C HIS A 216 -8.70 5.32 1.20
N ALA A 217 -8.94 6.23 2.15
CA ALA A 217 -8.19 6.33 3.38
C ALA A 217 -8.23 5.03 4.19
N GLN A 218 -9.41 4.41 4.33
CA GLN A 218 -9.57 3.12 5.01
C GLN A 218 -8.73 2.03 4.34
N TYR A 219 -8.85 1.88 3.03
CA TYR A 219 -8.10 0.86 2.30
C TYR A 219 -6.59 1.10 2.41
N LYS A 220 -6.15 2.36 2.29
CA LYS A 220 -4.73 2.76 2.43
C LYS A 220 -4.22 2.72 3.87
N ARG A 221 -5.06 2.48 4.89
CA ARG A 221 -4.62 2.20 6.26
C ARG A 221 -4.33 0.71 6.50
N ASP A 222 -4.80 -0.18 5.63
CA ASP A 222 -4.51 -1.62 5.75
C ASP A 222 -3.00 -1.87 5.57
N THR A 223 -2.39 -2.54 6.56
CA THR A 223 -0.94 -2.73 6.61
C THR A 223 -0.40 -3.61 5.49
N ASP A 224 -1.17 -4.61 5.04
CA ASP A 224 -0.75 -5.51 3.97
C ASP A 224 -0.81 -4.78 2.62
N LEU A 225 -1.80 -3.92 2.43
CA LEU A 225 -1.90 -3.06 1.25
C LEU A 225 -0.84 -1.94 1.24
N GLN A 226 -0.54 -1.34 2.39
CA GLN A 226 0.58 -0.40 2.51
C GLN A 226 1.91 -1.06 2.12
N GLU A 227 2.15 -2.31 2.55
CA GLU A 227 3.39 -3.01 2.23
C GLU A 227 3.49 -3.35 0.74
N LEU A 228 2.37 -3.69 0.08
CA LEU A 228 2.32 -3.83 -1.39
C LEU A 228 2.76 -2.54 -2.09
N HIS A 229 2.10 -1.42 -1.76
CA HIS A 229 2.39 -0.11 -2.36
C HIS A 229 3.81 0.39 -2.05
N ARG A 230 4.33 0.04 -0.87
CA ARG A 230 5.69 0.37 -0.47
C ARG A 230 6.73 -0.42 -1.27
N GLN A 231 6.42 -1.64 -1.72
CA GLN A 231 7.40 -2.52 -2.36
C GLN A 231 7.44 -2.41 -3.89
N HIS A 232 6.30 -2.13 -4.52
CA HIS A 232 6.14 -2.27 -5.97
C HIS A 232 5.49 -1.04 -6.60
N PRO A 233 5.90 -0.65 -7.82
CA PRO A 233 5.09 0.26 -8.63
C PRO A 233 3.79 -0.44 -9.05
N VAL A 234 2.67 0.26 -8.90
CA VAL A 234 1.34 -0.21 -9.28
C VAL A 234 0.89 0.50 -10.56
N ILE A 235 0.55 -0.27 -11.59
CA ILE A 235 -0.22 0.20 -12.74
C ILE A 235 -1.68 -0.12 -12.42
N ALA A 236 -2.53 0.89 -12.36
CA ALA A 236 -3.92 0.72 -11.94
C ALA A 236 -4.88 1.35 -12.94
N ILE A 237 -5.97 0.62 -13.18
CA ILE A 237 -7.18 1.15 -13.79
C ILE A 237 -8.34 0.89 -12.83
N TRP A 238 -9.31 1.78 -12.79
CA TRP A 238 -10.58 1.58 -12.09
C TRP A 238 -11.49 0.61 -12.87
N ASP A 239 -12.48 0.07 -12.19
CA ASP A 239 -13.69 -0.51 -12.76
C ASP A 239 -14.90 0.26 -12.20
N ASP A 240 -16.06 -0.36 -12.13
CA ASP A 240 -17.31 0.24 -11.67
C ASP A 240 -17.29 0.65 -10.19
N HIS A 241 -16.76 -0.19 -9.29
CA HIS A 241 -16.85 0.04 -7.84
C HIS A 241 -16.00 1.22 -7.30
N GLU A 242 -15.09 1.76 -8.10
CA GLU A 242 -14.48 3.07 -7.82
C GLU A 242 -15.50 4.23 -7.87
N ILE A 243 -16.65 4.02 -8.50
CA ILE A 243 -17.81 4.91 -8.52
C ILE A 243 -18.99 4.21 -7.81
N THR A 244 -19.59 3.20 -8.44
CA THR A 244 -20.66 2.36 -7.89
C THR A 244 -20.96 1.16 -8.81
N ASN A 245 -21.55 0.09 -8.27
CA ASN A 245 -21.78 -1.18 -8.96
C ASN A 245 -22.51 -1.07 -10.31
N ASP A 246 -22.02 -1.85 -11.29
CA ASP A 246 -22.43 -1.92 -12.69
C ASP A 246 -22.62 -0.53 -13.32
N SER A 247 -21.59 0.32 -13.23
CA SER A 247 -21.57 1.63 -13.89
C SER A 247 -21.41 1.52 -15.41
N TRP A 248 -22.15 2.34 -16.17
CA TRP A 248 -21.97 2.57 -17.60
C TRP A 248 -22.00 4.07 -17.90
N VAL A 249 -21.92 4.44 -19.19
CA VAL A 249 -21.78 5.84 -19.61
C VAL A 249 -22.85 6.78 -19.05
N ASP A 250 -24.09 6.31 -18.89
CA ASP A 250 -25.26 7.14 -18.56
C ASP A 250 -25.93 6.76 -17.22
N GLY A 251 -25.33 5.87 -16.43
CA GLY A 251 -25.89 5.48 -15.12
C GLY A 251 -25.16 4.32 -14.48
N ALA A 252 -25.77 3.75 -13.43
CA ALA A 252 -25.29 2.54 -12.79
C ALA A 252 -26.45 1.75 -12.19
N GLN A 253 -26.25 0.45 -11.93
CA GLN A 253 -27.26 -0.36 -11.26
C GLN A 253 -27.46 0.09 -9.82
N ASN A 254 -26.37 0.43 -9.13
CA ASN A 254 -26.41 0.93 -7.76
C ASN A 254 -26.33 2.47 -7.72
N HIS A 255 -27.23 3.11 -8.47
CA HIS A 255 -27.42 4.56 -8.42
C HIS A 255 -28.90 4.98 -8.57
N THR A 256 -29.35 5.91 -7.73
CA THR A 256 -30.67 6.54 -7.83
C THR A 256 -30.55 8.04 -8.04
N GLU A 257 -30.80 8.47 -9.28
CA GLU A 257 -30.79 9.88 -9.70
C GLU A 257 -31.70 10.75 -8.80
N GLY A 258 -31.19 11.89 -8.36
CA GLY A 258 -31.88 12.83 -7.48
C GLY A 258 -31.82 12.47 -5.99
N ALA A 259 -31.88 11.18 -5.64
CA ALA A 259 -31.68 10.73 -4.25
C ALA A 259 -30.19 10.78 -3.85
N GLU A 260 -29.30 10.47 -4.79
CA GLU A 260 -27.84 10.40 -4.60
C GLU A 260 -27.11 11.48 -5.39
N GLY A 261 -27.80 12.56 -5.74
CA GLY A 261 -27.31 13.57 -6.67
C GLY A 261 -27.47 13.12 -8.12
N SER A 262 -26.79 13.83 -9.03
CA SER A 262 -26.81 13.48 -10.44
C SER A 262 -25.73 12.47 -10.82
N TRP A 263 -26.01 11.61 -11.80
CA TRP A 263 -25.02 10.63 -12.25
C TRP A 263 -23.65 11.26 -12.61
N PRO A 264 -23.56 12.34 -13.41
CA PRO A 264 -22.29 12.98 -13.71
C PRO A 264 -21.57 13.54 -12.48
N GLU A 265 -22.33 14.00 -11.47
CA GLU A 265 -21.75 14.45 -10.21
C GLU A 265 -21.12 13.27 -9.46
N ARG A 266 -21.83 12.14 -9.31
CA ARG A 266 -21.31 10.95 -8.62
C ARG A 266 -20.04 10.42 -9.29
N VAL A 267 -20.03 10.35 -10.62
CA VAL A 267 -18.82 10.01 -11.41
C VAL A 267 -17.67 10.96 -11.06
N ASN A 268 -17.90 12.27 -11.12
CA ASN A 268 -16.87 13.26 -10.82
C ASN A 268 -16.31 13.11 -9.38
N GLN A 269 -17.16 12.82 -8.40
CA GLN A 269 -16.71 12.60 -7.01
C GLN A 269 -15.79 11.36 -6.90
N GLY A 270 -16.21 10.23 -7.50
CA GLY A 270 -15.42 8.99 -7.49
C GLY A 270 -14.09 9.15 -8.21
N LEU A 271 -14.10 9.68 -9.43
CA LEU A 271 -12.89 9.86 -10.23
C LEU A 271 -11.92 10.88 -9.60
N GLN A 272 -12.44 11.97 -9.01
CA GLN A 272 -11.60 12.92 -8.29
C GLN A 272 -10.86 12.23 -7.13
N ALA A 273 -11.57 11.46 -6.30
CA ALA A 273 -10.95 10.74 -5.20
C ALA A 273 -9.92 9.71 -5.71
N TYR A 274 -10.24 8.96 -6.78
CA TYR A 274 -9.29 8.02 -7.38
C TYR A 274 -8.00 8.71 -7.83
N TYR A 275 -8.11 9.82 -8.57
CA TYR A 275 -6.94 10.57 -9.02
C TYR A 275 -6.16 11.23 -7.88
N GLU A 276 -6.80 11.51 -6.74
CA GLU A 276 -6.08 11.97 -5.54
C GLU A 276 -5.33 10.83 -4.85
N TRP A 277 -5.94 9.65 -4.74
CA TRP A 277 -5.50 8.58 -3.85
C TRP A 277 -4.73 7.42 -4.50
N MET A 278 -4.79 7.31 -5.83
CA MET A 278 -4.05 6.29 -6.58
C MET A 278 -2.77 6.86 -7.20
N PRO A 279 -1.67 6.09 -7.25
CA PRO A 279 -0.39 6.55 -7.80
C PRO A 279 -0.37 6.55 -9.34
N VAL A 280 -1.47 6.99 -9.96
CA VAL A 280 -1.65 7.06 -11.42
C VAL A 280 -1.32 8.46 -11.93
N ARG A 281 -0.83 8.57 -13.15
CA ARG A 281 -0.67 9.85 -13.84
C ARG A 281 -2.06 10.29 -14.35
N ILE A 282 -2.38 11.57 -14.16
CA ILE A 282 -3.64 12.12 -14.67
C ILE A 282 -3.46 12.29 -16.19
N PRO A 283 -4.42 11.86 -17.03
CA PRO A 283 -4.38 12.13 -18.47
C PRO A 283 -4.20 13.63 -18.74
N ASP A 284 -3.44 13.97 -19.78
CA ASP A 284 -3.33 15.36 -20.21
C ASP A 284 -4.73 15.90 -20.56
N ALA A 285 -4.98 17.16 -20.20
CA ALA A 285 -6.24 17.86 -20.46
C ALA A 285 -6.40 18.27 -21.93
#